data_AF-A0A8I0H637-F1
#
_entry.id   AF-A0A8I0H637-F1
#
_cell.length_a   1.000
_cell.length_b   1.000
_cell.length_c   1.000
_cell.angle_alpha   90.00
_cell.angle_beta   90.00
_cell.angle_gamma   90.00
#
_symmetry.space_group_name_H-M   'P 1'
#
loop_
_entity.id
_entity.type
_entity.pdbx_description
1 polymer ?
#
loop_
_entity_poly.entity_id
_entity_poly.type
_entity_poly.pdbx_seq_one_letter_code
_entity_poly.pdbx_strand_id
1 'polypeptide(L)'
;DVFIFASFTGLAFIDVQQLSAEHIVQDNNGNYWIRKPRQKTKNMCNIPLLDIPMQILERYKSHPTCQKKNVLLPVPCNQKMNSYLK
;
A
#
# COMPACT_ATOMS: atom_id res chain seq x y z
N ASP A 1 -8.53 5.60 -5.81
CA ASP A 1 -7.29 5.90 -5.05
C ASP A 1 -6.41 4.69 -4.79
N VAL A 2 -6.92 3.61 -4.18
CA VAL A 2 -6.14 2.37 -4.01
C VAL A 2 -5.63 1.81 -5.34
N PHE A 3 -6.45 1.83 -6.39
CA PHE A 3 -6.04 1.40 -7.74
C PHE A 3 -4.93 2.27 -8.34
N ILE A 4 -4.99 3.59 -8.13
CA ILE A 4 -3.97 4.54 -8.62
C ILE A 4 -2.66 4.30 -7.88
N PHE A 5 -2.72 4.16 -6.55
CA PHE A 5 -1.58 3.79 -5.72
C PHE A 5 -0.97 2.46 -6.17
N ALA A 6 -1.79 1.44 -6.41
CA ALA A 6 -1.35 0.14 -6.92
C ALA A 6 -0.73 0.23 -8.33
N SER A 7 -1.21 1.14 -9.17
CA SER A 7 -0.67 1.36 -10.52
C SER A 7 0.70 2.05 -10.48
N PHE A 8 0.89 3.02 -9.57
CA PHE A 8 2.19 3.65 -9.36
C PHE A 8 3.20 2.75 -8.65
N THR A 9 2.73 1.90 -7.73
CA THR A 9 3.62 1.07 -6.90
C THR A 9 3.80 -0.35 -7.45
N GLY A 10 2.94 -0.81 -8.36
CA GLY A 10 2.94 -2.20 -8.82
C GLY A 10 2.66 -3.23 -7.72
N LEU A 11 2.09 -2.80 -6.59
CA LEU A 11 1.72 -3.66 -5.47
C LEU A 11 0.34 -4.26 -5.70
N ALA A 12 0.17 -5.54 -5.33
CA ALA A 12 -1.14 -6.15 -5.33
C ALA A 12 -2.00 -5.58 -4.19
N PHE A 13 -3.33 -5.59 -4.35
CA PHE A 13 -4.26 -5.10 -3.33
C PHE A 13 -4.02 -5.70 -1.95
N ILE A 14 -3.67 -6.99 -1.86
CA ILE A 14 -3.35 -7.65 -0.59
C ILE A 14 -2.07 -7.11 0.06
N ASP A 15 -1.05 -6.78 -0.76
CA ASP A 15 0.19 -6.20 -0.27
C ASP A 15 -0.03 -4.75 0.19
N VAL A 16 -0.89 -3.99 -0.51
CA VAL A 16 -1.33 -2.64 -0.11
C VAL A 16 -2.18 -2.68 1.16
N GLN A 17 -3.05 -3.69 1.32
CA GLN A 17 -3.88 -3.85 2.52
C GLN A 17 -3.03 -4.13 3.77
N GLN A 18 -1.98 -4.93 3.62
CA GLN A 18 -1.02 -5.22 4.68
C GLN A 18 0.10 -4.17 4.73
N LEU A 19 -0.01 -3.04 4.02
CA LEU A 19 1.00 -1.99 4.01
C LEU A 19 0.79 -1.08 5.22
N SER A 20 1.78 -1.07 6.10
CA SER A 20 1.83 -0.22 7.29
C SER A 20 2.86 0.89 7.11
N ALA A 21 2.77 1.95 7.92
CA ALA A 21 3.73 3.04 7.91
C ALA A 21 5.19 2.61 8.15
N GLU A 22 5.40 1.50 8.87
CA GLU A 22 6.72 0.90 9.13
C GLU A 22 7.43 0.39 7.86
N HIS A 23 6.68 0.11 6.79
CA HIS A 23 7.22 -0.36 5.51
C HIS A 23 7.65 0.79 4.60
N ILE A 24 7.36 2.03 4.99
CA ILE A 24 7.79 3.23 4.27
C ILE A 24 9.13 3.66 4.86
N VAL A 25 10.15 3.70 4.01
CA VAL A 25 11.51 4.12 4.35
C VAL A 25 11.79 5.41 3.60
N GLN A 26 12.32 6.41 4.30
CA GLN A 26 12.81 7.64 3.66
C GLN A 26 14.31 7.51 3.42
N ASP A 27 14.75 7.86 2.23
CA ASP A 27 16.17 7.94 1.88
C ASP A 27 16.76 9.31 2.25
N ASN A 28 18.08 9.44 2.29
CA ASN A 28 18.78 10.67 2.64
C ASN A 28 18.49 11.84 1.68
N ASN A 29 18.01 11.53 0.47
CA ASN A 29 17.60 12.50 -0.53
C ASN A 29 16.15 13.01 -0.33
N GLY A 30 15.47 12.57 0.72
CA GLY A 30 14.07 12.92 0.99
C GLY A 30 13.04 12.08 0.22
N ASN A 31 13.49 11.16 -0.65
CA ASN A 31 12.62 10.26 -1.40
C ASN A 31 12.07 9.16 -0.49
N TYR A 32 10.78 8.86 -0.63
CA TYR A 32 10.14 7.76 0.08
C TYR A 32 10.25 6.47 -0.73
N TRP A 33 10.33 5.35 -0.03
CA TRP A 33 10.47 4.02 -0.59
C TRP A 33 9.58 3.06 0.16
N ILE A 34 8.88 2.19 -0.56
CA ILE A 34 8.17 1.07 0.03
C ILE A 34 9.10 -0.14 0.04
N ARG A 35 9.51 -0.57 1.23
CA ARG A 35 10.21 -1.84 1.43
C ARG A 35 9.26 -2.84 2.06
N LYS A 36 8.88 -3.86 1.28
CA LYS A 36 8.03 -4.93 1.79
C LYS A 36 8.30 -6.28 1.12
N PRO A 37 8.36 -7.38 1.87
CA PRO A 37 8.37 -8.72 1.28
C PRO A 37 7.01 -9.02 0.61
N ARG A 38 7.03 -9.39 -0.68
CA ARG A 38 5.82 -9.86 -1.37
C ARG A 38 5.35 -11.18 -0.78
N GLN A 39 4.06 -11.26 -0.46
CA GLN A 39 3.42 -12.50 0.00
C GLN A 39 3.55 -13.65 -1.01
N LYS A 40 3.36 -13.36 -2.31
CA LYS A 40 3.32 -14.39 -3.37
C LYS A 40 4.68 -15.02 -3.71
N THR A 41 5.76 -14.23 -3.67
CA THR A 41 7.09 -14.68 -4.15
C THR A 41 8.17 -14.63 -3.07
N LYS A 42 7.85 -14.19 -1.85
CA LYS A 42 8.79 -13.91 -0.75
C LYS A 42 9.93 -12.94 -1.09
N ASN A 43 9.94 -12.35 -2.29
CA ASN A 43 10.95 -11.38 -2.69
C ASN A 43 10.67 -10.03 -2.05
N MET A 44 11.72 -9.35 -1.60
CA MET A 44 11.62 -7.96 -1.17
C MET A 44 11.33 -7.06 -2.38
N CYS A 45 10.22 -6.34 -2.33
CA CYS A 45 9.96 -5.25 -3.24
C CYS A 45 10.46 -3.95 -2.60
N ASN A 46 11.29 -3.22 -3.34
CA ASN A 46 11.68 -1.86 -3.01
C ASN A 46 11.18 -0.94 -4.13
N ILE A 47 10.18 -0.11 -3.84
CA ILE A 47 9.49 0.68 -4.85
C ILE A 47 9.54 2.15 -4.44
N PRO A 48 10.01 3.07 -5.29
CA PRO A 48 10.01 4.49 -4.98
C PRO A 48 8.58 5.01 -4.88
N LEU A 49 8.29 5.71 -3.78
CA LEU A 49 7.05 6.42 -3.52
C LEU A 49 7.21 7.84 -4.08
N LEU A 50 6.47 8.12 -5.15
CA LEU A 50 6.36 9.46 -5.74
C LEU A 50 5.43 10.35 -4.92
N ASP A 51 5.44 11.65 -5.21
CA ASP A 51 4.61 12.65 -4.53
C ASP A 51 3.11 12.35 -4.64
N ILE A 52 2.66 11.82 -5.79
CA ILE A 52 1.24 11.48 -6.03
C ILE A 52 0.75 10.40 -5.04
N PRO A 53 1.35 9.19 -4.97
CA PRO A 53 0.95 8.19 -3.99
C PRO A 53 1.15 8.66 -2.54
N MET A 54 2.11 9.54 -2.25
CA MET A 54 2.27 10.13 -0.92
C MET A 54 1.11 11.05 -0.54
N GLN A 55 0.66 11.94 -1.42
CA GLN A 55 -0.52 12.77 -1.18
C GLN A 55 -1.79 11.94 -0.97
N ILE A 56 -1.92 10.84 -1.71
CA ILE A 56 -3.03 9.89 -1.50
C ILE A 56 -2.93 9.30 -0.08
N LEU A 57 -1.74 8.81 0.33
CA LEU A 57 -1.53 8.29 1.68
C LEU A 57 -1.90 9.30 2.77
N GLU A 58 -1.42 10.55 2.64
CA GLU A 58 -1.68 11.64 3.58
C GLU A 58 -3.19 11.93 3.70
N ARG A 59 -3.89 11.98 2.56
CA ARG A 59 -5.34 12.19 2.50
C ARG A 59 -6.13 11.08 3.18
N TYR A 60 -5.66 9.84 3.12
CA TYR A 60 -6.32 8.69 3.73
C TYR A 60 -5.85 8.38 5.16
N LYS A 61 -4.70 8.93 5.60
CA LYS A 61 -4.17 8.80 6.97
C LYS A 61 -5.12 9.40 8.01
N SER A 62 -5.87 10.44 7.64
CA SER A 62 -6.89 11.08 8.47
C SER A 62 -8.22 10.30 8.54
N HIS A 63 -8.36 9.21 7.77
CA HIS A 63 -9.60 8.44 7.75
C HIS A 63 -9.70 7.53 8.99
N PRO A 64 -10.82 7.53 9.74
CA PRO A 64 -10.96 6.77 10.99
C PRO A 64 -10.78 5.25 10.83
N THR A 65 -11.10 4.72 9.64
CA THR A 65 -10.89 3.31 9.26
C THR A 65 -9.41 2.94 9.15
N CYS A 66 -8.56 3.85 8.68
CA CYS A 66 -7.11 3.65 8.56
C CYS A 66 -6.45 3.65 9.94
N GLN A 67 -6.83 4.59 10.81
CA GLN A 67 -6.36 4.67 12.20
C GLN A 67 -6.72 3.42 13.01
N LYS A 68 -7.96 2.91 12.87
CA LYS A 68 -8.40 1.69 13.59
C LYS A 68 -7.70 0.41 13.14
N LYS A 69 -7.24 0.34 11.88
CA LYS A 69 -6.64 -0.87 11.30
C LYS A 69 -5.12 -0.80 11.13
N ASN A 70 -4.49 0.33 11.48
CA ASN A 70 -3.07 0.58 11.22
C ASN A 70 -2.68 0.39 9.74
N VAL A 71 -3.61 0.64 8.84
CA VAL A 71 -3.40 0.54 7.39
C VAL A 71 -3.28 1.92 6.79
N LEU A 72 -2.42 2.04 5.80
CA LEU A 72 -2.18 3.29 5.10
C LEU A 72 -3.31 3.68 4.13
N LEU A 73 -4.07 2.69 3.66
CA LEU A 73 -5.16 2.88 2.71
C LEU A 73 -6.36 2.00 3.12
N PRO A 74 -7.60 2.48 2.94
CA PRO A 74 -8.79 1.68 3.18
C PRO A 74 -8.97 0.71 2.00
N VAL A 75 -8.22 -0.40 2.01
CA VAL A 75 -8.38 -1.46 1.01
C VAL A 75 -9.57 -2.33 1.42
N PRO A 76 -10.62 -2.45 0.58
CA PRO A 76 -11.69 -3.40 0.84
C PRO A 76 -11.10 -4.81 0.83
N CYS A 77 -11.29 -5.53 1.94
CA CYS A 77 -10.78 -6.89 2.12
C CYS A 77 -11.32 -7.78 1.01
N ASN A 78 -10.43 -8.53 0.37
CA ASN A 78 -10.69 -9.36 -0.80
C ASN A 78 -11.47 -10.65 -0.46
N GLN A 79 -12.64 -10.53 0.18
CA GLN A 79 -13.48 -11.68 0.52
C GLN A 79 -14.47 -12.03 -0.62
N LYS A 80 -14.51 -11.23 -1.69
CA LYS A 80 -15.47 -11.37 -2.80
C LYS A 80 -14.86 -11.37 -4.22
N MET A 81 -13.56 -11.61 -4.39
CA MET A 81 -13.00 -11.86 -5.74
C MET A 81 -12.77 -13.36 -6.02
N ASN A 82 -12.66 -14.20 -4.98
CA ASN A 82 -12.61 -15.67 -5.13
C ASN A 82 -13.98 -16.31 -5.43
N SER A 83 -15.08 -15.55 -5.43
CA SER A 83 -16.41 -16.05 -5.81
C SER A 83 -16.69 -15.93 -7.31
N TYR A 84 -15.90 -15.15 -8.06
CA TYR A 84 -16.08 -14.96 -9.52
C TYR A 84 -15.22 -15.90 -10.38
N LEU A 85 -14.49 -16.82 -9.75
CA LEU A 85 -13.68 -17.86 -10.39
C LEU A 85 -14.22 -19.28 -10.10
N LYS A 86 -15.51 -19.39 -9.76
CA LYS A 86 -16.19 -20.69 -9.62
C LYS A 86 -17.28 -20.83 -10.66
#